data_AF-A0A960SG94-F1
#
_entry.id   AF-A0A960SG94-F1
#
_cell.length_a   1.000
_cell.length_b   1.000
_cell.length_c   1.000
_cell.angle_alpha   90.00
_cell.angle_beta   90.00
_cell.angle_gamma   90.00
#
_symmetry.space_group_name_H-M   'P 1'
#
loop_
_entity.id
_entity.type
_entity.pdbx_description
1 polymer ?
#
loop_
_entity_poly.entity_id
_entity_poly.type
_entity_poly.pdbx_seq_one_letter_code
_entity_poly.pdbx_strand_id
1 'polypeptide(L)'
;MLLSLVSGLMAQKQVGRFALHEAVFNATGKYGNPYLELEATAEVKSPDGRDHSVPLFWDGGNTWKLRISPYIKGNWSYTVKTKDRGLNGKRGSFECVDSDFKGSIEPMPGSPHHFQRQDGTPFLFWGDTAWGLYLDQKDEALNRESVFRYIDKRAGEGVNVVHSMLLSEAGWGNTGGPPFESMAAQTLNPGYWQEVDVRLKYLNSKGIIGGLALAWGDKNRGEIYSWNRFPSVKDRMRYARYIVARYSAFDVYFILSGEWHGEANNRKDMSPEQVKQEFIDIGNAMSEFDLYHRMKGIHPMTREGSVREYNVADWMTFGDYQQNYRELHERILESRPFNKPIVNSEFGYYLRDSSFNGKVDKSNSFTPQDMRYATWDILMASGYPIIGYGSTYMGGFRDPGPFNPDDPRNDVWAAQYRIAKHFLSTVEWWKLEPHDDWITSTQARLEHREVPVVTGLERIR
;
A
#
# COMPACT_ATOMS: atom_id res chain seq x y z
N MET A 1 -60.35 10.91 -23.28
CA MET A 1 -59.80 10.54 -21.95
C MET A 1 -58.29 10.41 -22.13
N LEU A 2 -57.54 11.48 -21.85
CA LEU A 2 -56.07 11.49 -21.96
C LEU A 2 -55.48 10.69 -20.79
N LEU A 3 -54.74 9.62 -21.08
CA LEU A 3 -53.85 9.01 -20.09
C LEU A 3 -52.57 9.86 -20.02
N SER A 4 -52.37 10.54 -18.89
CA SER A 4 -51.10 11.15 -18.53
C SER A 4 -50.14 10.04 -18.09
N LEU A 5 -49.08 9.81 -18.88
CA LEU A 5 -47.91 9.05 -18.44
C LEU A 5 -47.15 9.94 -17.45
N VAL A 6 -47.31 9.67 -16.16
CA VAL A 6 -46.39 10.15 -15.13
C VAL A 6 -45.14 9.29 -15.24
N SER A 7 -44.19 9.69 -16.08
CA SER A 7 -42.82 9.19 -16.01
C SER A 7 -42.23 9.68 -14.70
N GLY A 8 -42.22 8.81 -13.68
CA GLY A 8 -41.46 9.07 -12.46
C GLY A 8 -39.99 9.25 -12.83
N LEU A 9 -39.49 10.48 -12.76
CA LEU A 9 -38.06 10.75 -12.76
C LEU A 9 -37.47 10.05 -11.55
N MET A 10 -36.88 8.86 -11.73
CA MET A 10 -35.98 8.32 -10.72
C MET A 10 -34.83 9.32 -10.59
N ALA A 11 -34.67 9.88 -9.39
CA ALA A 11 -33.53 10.74 -9.10
C ALA A 11 -32.25 9.96 -9.41
N GLN A 12 -31.35 10.58 -10.19
CA GLN A 12 -30.07 9.99 -10.52
C GLN A 12 -29.27 9.79 -9.22
N LYS A 13 -28.66 8.61 -9.04
CA LYS A 13 -27.82 8.33 -7.87
C LYS A 13 -26.69 9.35 -7.80
N GLN A 14 -26.52 10.03 -6.68
CA GLN A 14 -25.40 10.92 -6.43
C GLN A 14 -24.28 10.18 -5.68
N VAL A 15 -23.04 10.47 -6.05
CA VAL A 15 -21.83 9.93 -5.44
C VAL A 15 -20.88 11.10 -5.20
N GLY A 16 -20.38 11.26 -3.99
CA GLY A 16 -19.39 12.30 -3.70
C GLY A 16 -18.10 12.07 -4.49
N ARG A 17 -17.44 13.14 -4.93
CA ARG A 17 -16.10 13.07 -5.54
C ARG A 17 -15.16 12.29 -4.61
N PHE A 18 -14.40 11.36 -5.18
CA PHE A 18 -13.55 10.38 -4.49
C PHE A 18 -14.25 9.35 -3.59
N ALA A 19 -15.57 9.40 -3.42
CA ALA A 19 -16.31 8.40 -2.67
C ALA A 19 -16.43 7.08 -3.45
N LEU A 20 -16.63 5.96 -2.75
CA LEU A 20 -16.82 4.66 -3.38
C LEU A 20 -18.24 4.51 -3.96
N HIS A 21 -18.33 4.28 -5.27
CA HIS A 21 -19.50 3.72 -5.94
C HIS A 21 -19.28 2.22 -6.18
N GLU A 22 -20.14 1.36 -5.64
CA GLU A 22 -20.15 -0.09 -5.93
C GLU A 22 -21.43 -0.46 -6.68
N ALA A 23 -21.27 -1.22 -7.77
CA ALA A 23 -22.35 -1.84 -8.51
C ALA A 23 -22.19 -3.37 -8.49
N VAL A 24 -23.31 -4.08 -8.33
CA VAL A 24 -23.35 -5.53 -8.18
C VAL A 24 -24.14 -6.14 -9.34
N PHE A 25 -23.59 -7.18 -9.93
CA PHE A 25 -24.17 -7.91 -11.04
C PHE A 25 -24.15 -9.41 -10.77
N ASN A 26 -25.05 -10.14 -11.42
CA ASN A 26 -25.15 -11.58 -11.29
C ASN A 26 -24.89 -12.24 -12.64
N ALA A 27 -23.87 -13.08 -12.71
CA ALA A 27 -23.62 -13.95 -13.84
C ALA A 27 -24.75 -14.99 -13.96
N THR A 28 -25.01 -15.44 -15.19
CA THR A 28 -26.01 -16.47 -15.49
C THR A 28 -25.38 -17.77 -15.99
N GLY A 29 -24.15 -17.70 -16.48
CA GLY A 29 -23.33 -18.85 -16.81
C GLY A 29 -22.97 -19.66 -15.56
N LYS A 30 -22.66 -20.93 -15.78
CA LYS A 30 -22.12 -21.83 -14.76
C LYS A 30 -20.64 -22.01 -15.06
N TYR A 31 -19.80 -21.66 -14.10
CA TYR A 31 -18.35 -21.71 -14.20
C TYR A 31 -17.83 -22.56 -13.02
N GLY A 32 -16.87 -23.44 -13.27
CA GLY A 32 -16.26 -24.25 -12.21
C GLY A 32 -15.36 -23.39 -11.33
N ASN A 33 -14.59 -22.50 -11.95
CA ASN A 33 -13.76 -21.47 -11.33
C ASN A 33 -14.03 -20.12 -12.02
N PRO A 34 -15.00 -19.32 -11.52
CA PRO A 34 -15.34 -18.03 -12.12
C PRO A 34 -14.18 -17.04 -12.20
N TYR A 35 -13.21 -17.12 -11.28
CA TYR A 35 -12.00 -16.28 -11.28
C TYR A 35 -11.10 -16.56 -12.49
N LEU A 36 -11.04 -17.81 -12.96
CA LEU A 36 -10.25 -18.19 -14.13
C LEU A 36 -11.04 -18.12 -15.45
N GLU A 37 -12.31 -18.49 -15.40
CA GLU A 37 -13.09 -18.78 -16.59
C GLU A 37 -13.82 -17.57 -17.18
N LEU A 38 -14.00 -16.51 -16.40
CA LEU A 38 -14.74 -15.33 -16.82
C LEU A 38 -13.93 -14.05 -16.59
N GLU A 39 -13.84 -13.23 -17.63
CA GLU A 39 -13.33 -11.87 -17.54
C GLU A 39 -14.46 -10.91 -17.87
N ALA A 40 -14.59 -9.87 -17.06
CA ALA A 40 -15.56 -8.81 -17.27
C ALA A 40 -14.91 -7.45 -17.02
N THR A 41 -15.28 -6.48 -17.85
CA THR A 41 -14.77 -5.11 -17.83
C THR A 41 -15.93 -4.16 -18.07
N ALA A 42 -15.90 -2.99 -17.44
CA ALA A 42 -16.81 -1.90 -17.70
C ALA A 42 -16.11 -0.85 -18.57
N GLU A 43 -16.75 -0.49 -19.70
CA GLU A 43 -16.43 0.72 -20.44
C GLU A 43 -17.08 1.88 -19.69
N VAL A 44 -16.27 2.69 -19.01
CA VAL A 44 -16.69 3.81 -18.17
C VAL A 44 -16.48 5.12 -18.90
N LYS A 45 -17.51 5.96 -18.99
CA LYS A 45 -17.42 7.31 -19.54
C LYS A 45 -17.38 8.33 -18.40
N SER A 46 -16.33 9.13 -18.35
CA SER A 46 -16.21 10.25 -17.42
C SER A 46 -16.79 11.54 -18.02
N PRO A 47 -17.13 12.55 -17.19
CA PRO A 47 -17.72 13.81 -17.64
C PRO A 47 -16.87 14.61 -18.64
N ASP A 48 -15.54 14.39 -18.66
CA ASP A 48 -14.60 15.01 -19.60
C ASP A 48 -14.53 14.29 -20.96
N GLY A 49 -15.40 13.29 -21.19
CA GLY A 49 -15.51 12.58 -22.46
C GLY A 49 -14.46 11.49 -22.69
N ARG A 50 -13.61 11.20 -21.70
CA ARG A 50 -12.68 10.06 -21.75
C ARG A 50 -13.41 8.74 -21.51
N ASP A 51 -13.05 7.75 -22.31
CA ASP A 51 -13.49 6.36 -22.13
C ASP A 51 -12.40 5.59 -21.38
N HIS A 52 -12.80 4.89 -20.32
CA HIS A 52 -11.91 4.12 -19.46
C HIS A 52 -12.34 2.67 -19.41
N SER A 53 -11.38 1.78 -19.21
CA SER A 53 -11.59 0.34 -19.08
C SER A 53 -11.37 -0.07 -17.63
N VAL A 54 -12.45 -0.37 -16.89
CA VAL A 54 -12.37 -0.74 -15.48
C VAL A 54 -12.75 -2.22 -15.29
N PRO A 55 -11.85 -3.08 -14.81
CA PRO A 55 -12.17 -4.48 -14.61
C PRO A 55 -13.24 -4.68 -13.53
N LEU A 56 -14.15 -5.62 -13.76
CA LEU A 56 -14.96 -6.21 -12.70
C LEU A 56 -14.16 -7.31 -12.01
N PHE A 57 -14.57 -7.64 -10.78
CA PHE A 57 -14.04 -8.77 -10.03
C PHE A 57 -15.16 -9.70 -9.56
N TRP A 58 -14.81 -10.99 -9.46
CA TRP A 58 -15.68 -12.02 -8.88
C TRP A 58 -15.66 -11.92 -7.35
N ASP A 59 -16.84 -11.95 -6.75
CA ASP A 59 -17.04 -11.81 -5.30
C ASP A 59 -17.80 -13.00 -4.69
N GLY A 60 -17.75 -14.17 -5.34
CA GLY A 60 -18.35 -15.41 -4.87
C GLY A 60 -19.69 -15.75 -5.50
N GLY A 61 -19.99 -17.05 -5.54
CA GLY A 61 -21.17 -17.56 -6.25
C GLY A 61 -21.23 -17.05 -7.69
N ASN A 62 -22.34 -16.42 -8.06
CA ASN A 62 -22.52 -15.74 -9.34
C ASN A 62 -22.31 -14.22 -9.27
N THR A 63 -21.81 -13.68 -8.15
CA THR A 63 -21.72 -12.24 -7.92
C THR A 63 -20.45 -11.65 -8.53
N TRP A 64 -20.62 -10.58 -9.31
CA TRP A 64 -19.55 -9.76 -9.87
C TRP A 64 -19.76 -8.31 -9.48
N LYS A 65 -18.67 -7.61 -9.19
CA LYS A 65 -18.72 -6.22 -8.72
C LYS A 65 -17.85 -5.30 -9.57
N LEU A 66 -18.33 -4.07 -9.69
CA LEU A 66 -17.61 -2.94 -10.25
C LEU A 66 -17.49 -1.88 -9.15
N ARG A 67 -16.28 -1.35 -8.95
CA ARG A 67 -16.02 -0.26 -8.00
C ARG A 67 -15.45 0.96 -8.75
N ILE A 68 -16.08 2.11 -8.55
CA ILE A 68 -15.66 3.39 -9.14
C ILE A 68 -15.48 4.44 -8.05
N SER A 69 -14.39 5.20 -8.06
CA SER A 69 -14.17 6.40 -7.23
C SER A 69 -14.08 7.64 -8.13
N PRO A 70 -15.19 8.38 -8.35
CA PRO A 70 -15.24 9.40 -9.38
C PRO A 70 -14.42 10.63 -8.96
N TYR A 71 -13.49 11.08 -9.80
CA TYR A 71 -12.59 12.20 -9.48
C TYR A 71 -12.94 13.52 -10.20
N ILE A 72 -13.90 13.48 -11.12
CA ILE A 72 -14.43 14.65 -11.85
C ILE A 72 -15.93 14.75 -11.63
N LYS A 73 -16.43 15.95 -11.36
CA LYS A 73 -17.87 16.23 -11.19
C LYS A 73 -18.66 16.06 -12.47
N GLY A 74 -19.92 15.68 -12.32
CA GLY A 74 -20.87 15.50 -13.42
C GLY A 74 -21.23 14.05 -13.67
N ASN A 75 -21.79 13.76 -14.83
CA ASN A 75 -22.39 12.46 -15.12
C ASN A 75 -21.35 11.41 -15.51
N TRP A 76 -21.33 10.33 -14.75
CA TRP A 76 -20.59 9.11 -15.07
C TRP A 76 -21.56 8.05 -15.55
N SER A 77 -21.13 7.24 -16.52
CA SER A 77 -21.89 6.09 -16.99
C SER A 77 -20.97 4.94 -17.33
N TYR A 78 -21.49 3.72 -17.34
CA TYR A 78 -20.71 2.55 -17.72
C TYR A 78 -21.55 1.49 -18.42
N THR A 79 -20.90 0.68 -19.25
CA THR A 79 -21.47 -0.53 -19.87
C THR A 79 -20.52 -1.71 -19.66
N VAL A 80 -21.05 -2.80 -19.10
CA VAL A 80 -20.29 -4.04 -18.88
C VAL A 80 -20.11 -4.81 -20.20
N LYS A 81 -18.89 -5.29 -20.45
CA LYS A 81 -18.49 -6.13 -21.57
C LYS A 81 -17.92 -7.44 -21.06
N THR A 82 -18.50 -8.55 -21.49
CA THR A 82 -18.06 -9.90 -21.17
C THR A 82 -18.79 -10.93 -22.04
N LYS A 83 -18.36 -12.20 -21.99
CA LYS A 83 -19.04 -13.32 -22.64
C LYS A 83 -20.27 -13.83 -21.87
N ASP A 84 -20.38 -13.54 -20.57
CA ASP A 84 -21.56 -13.94 -19.77
C ASP A 84 -22.78 -13.09 -20.13
N ARG A 85 -23.89 -13.74 -20.49
CA ARG A 85 -25.12 -13.07 -20.95
C ARG A 85 -25.86 -12.29 -19.85
N GLY A 86 -25.68 -12.67 -18.59
CA GLY A 86 -26.27 -11.99 -17.44
C GLY A 86 -25.57 -10.70 -17.08
N LEU A 87 -24.29 -10.60 -17.42
CA LEU A 87 -23.45 -9.43 -17.18
C LEU A 87 -23.31 -8.52 -18.41
N ASN A 88 -23.19 -9.10 -19.61
CA ASN A 88 -22.88 -8.35 -20.82
C ASN A 88 -23.98 -7.34 -21.17
N GLY A 89 -23.58 -6.11 -21.49
CA GLY A 89 -24.48 -5.03 -21.84
C GLY A 89 -25.21 -4.40 -20.65
N LYS A 90 -24.98 -4.85 -19.40
CA LYS A 90 -25.51 -4.17 -18.21
C LYS A 90 -24.95 -2.76 -18.13
N ARG A 91 -25.81 -1.80 -17.79
CA ARG A 91 -25.46 -0.37 -17.74
C ARG A 91 -25.78 0.22 -16.37
N GLY A 92 -25.11 1.30 -16.05
CA GLY A 92 -25.45 2.16 -14.93
C GLY A 92 -24.94 3.57 -15.16
N SER A 93 -25.45 4.50 -14.36
CA SER A 93 -24.99 5.88 -14.32
C SER A 93 -25.18 6.47 -12.93
N PHE A 94 -24.39 7.49 -12.62
CA PHE A 94 -24.50 8.26 -11.40
C PHE A 94 -23.94 9.67 -11.64
N GLU A 95 -24.33 10.61 -10.79
CA GLU A 95 -23.80 11.98 -10.81
C GLU A 95 -22.72 12.11 -9.73
N CYS A 96 -21.54 12.57 -10.13
CA CYS A 96 -20.46 12.93 -9.22
C CYS A 96 -20.67 14.35 -8.70
N VAL A 97 -20.82 14.51 -7.38
CA VAL A 97 -21.05 15.78 -6.68
C VAL A 97 -19.88 16.13 -5.78
N ASP A 98 -19.83 17.36 -5.25
CA ASP A 98 -18.81 17.73 -4.26
C ASP A 98 -18.91 16.86 -2.99
N SER A 99 -17.79 16.68 -2.30
CA SER A 99 -17.68 15.90 -1.07
C SER A 99 -16.47 16.37 -0.24
N ASP A 100 -16.41 15.94 1.03
CA ASP A 100 -15.26 16.16 1.92
C ASP A 100 -14.14 15.12 1.74
N PHE A 101 -14.33 14.12 0.87
CA PHE A 101 -13.27 13.17 0.55
C PHE A 101 -12.17 13.85 -0.25
N LYS A 102 -10.91 13.47 0.03
CA LYS A 102 -9.73 14.07 -0.60
C LYS A 102 -9.10 13.19 -1.69
N GLY A 103 -9.63 11.98 -1.89
CA GLY A 103 -9.02 10.92 -2.71
C GLY A 103 -7.76 10.34 -2.08
N SER A 104 -7.07 9.42 -2.76
CA SER A 104 -5.86 8.80 -2.21
C SER A 104 -4.65 9.75 -2.27
N ILE A 105 -3.44 9.21 -2.13
CA ILE A 105 -2.17 9.95 -2.26
C ILE A 105 -1.56 9.84 -3.65
N GLU A 106 -0.81 10.88 -4.00
CA GLU A 106 0.01 10.99 -5.21
C GLU A 106 1.27 11.84 -4.95
N PRO A 107 2.32 11.74 -5.79
CA PRO A 107 3.43 12.68 -5.76
C PRO A 107 2.93 14.12 -5.99
N MET A 108 3.47 15.08 -5.24
CA MET A 108 3.08 16.49 -5.32
C MET A 108 3.66 17.15 -6.58
N PRO A 109 2.82 17.66 -7.50
CA PRO A 109 3.30 18.42 -8.65
C PRO A 109 4.05 19.68 -8.19
N GLY A 110 5.23 19.93 -8.78
CA GLY A 110 6.08 21.07 -8.42
C GLY A 110 6.95 20.87 -7.18
N SER A 111 6.73 19.81 -6.41
CA SER A 111 7.54 19.44 -5.23
C SER A 111 7.76 17.92 -5.23
N PRO A 112 8.58 17.39 -6.16
CA PRO A 112 8.61 15.97 -6.53
C PRO A 112 9.06 15.02 -5.40
N HIS A 113 9.65 15.54 -4.33
CA HIS A 113 10.02 14.79 -3.13
C HIS A 113 8.89 14.68 -2.10
N HIS A 114 7.72 15.26 -2.36
CA HIS A 114 6.62 15.33 -1.42
C HIS A 114 5.33 14.72 -1.97
N PHE A 115 4.34 14.57 -1.09
CA PHE A 115 3.06 13.95 -1.42
C PHE A 115 1.92 14.95 -1.27
N GLN A 116 0.86 14.73 -2.03
CA GLN A 116 -0.43 15.38 -1.85
C GLN A 116 -1.57 14.37 -1.93
N ARG A 117 -2.77 14.78 -1.53
CA ARG A 117 -4.03 14.09 -1.84
C ARG A 117 -4.47 14.44 -3.25
N GLN A 118 -5.32 13.63 -3.87
CA GLN A 118 -5.84 13.87 -5.22
C GLN A 118 -6.67 15.18 -5.37
N ASP A 119 -7.10 15.78 -4.27
CA ASP A 119 -7.71 17.12 -4.27
C ASP A 119 -6.69 18.28 -4.26
N GLY A 120 -5.39 17.99 -4.20
CA GLY A 120 -4.29 18.96 -4.11
C GLY A 120 -3.84 19.29 -2.69
N THR A 121 -4.47 18.75 -1.65
CA THR A 121 -4.06 19.01 -0.25
C THR A 121 -2.67 18.42 0.03
N PRO A 122 -1.70 19.19 0.56
CA PRO A 122 -0.41 18.65 1.00
C PRO A 122 -0.57 17.48 1.98
N PHE A 123 0.23 16.43 1.79
CA PHE A 123 0.16 15.21 2.58
C PHE A 123 1.51 14.88 3.23
N LEU A 124 1.60 15.08 4.55
CA LEU A 124 2.75 14.59 5.33
C LEU A 124 2.58 13.09 5.52
N PHE A 125 3.35 12.30 4.77
CA PHE A 125 3.33 10.84 4.85
C PHE A 125 3.87 10.39 6.21
N TRP A 126 3.04 9.75 7.03
CA TRP A 126 3.37 9.41 8.42
C TRP A 126 2.84 8.02 8.77
N GLY A 127 3.71 7.02 8.65
CA GLY A 127 3.30 5.63 8.55
C GLY A 127 3.58 4.77 9.78
N ASP A 128 2.76 3.72 9.95
CA ASP A 128 3.06 2.57 10.80
C ASP A 128 3.02 1.27 9.96
N THR A 129 3.61 0.20 10.48
CA THR A 129 3.65 -1.12 9.85
C THR A 129 2.77 -2.09 10.64
N ALA A 130 1.80 -2.70 9.94
CA ALA A 130 1.02 -3.83 10.42
C ALA A 130 0.82 -4.82 9.27
N TRP A 131 1.83 -5.65 9.00
CA TRP A 131 1.75 -6.72 8.00
C TRP A 131 0.54 -7.61 8.23
N GLY A 132 0.23 -7.95 9.49
CA GLY A 132 -0.93 -8.77 9.85
C GLY A 132 -2.31 -8.10 9.78
N LEU A 133 -2.45 -6.88 9.25
CA LEU A 133 -3.70 -6.09 9.34
C LEU A 133 -4.95 -6.85 8.85
N TYR A 134 -4.81 -7.67 7.80
CA TYR A 134 -5.94 -8.39 7.20
C TYR A 134 -6.08 -9.85 7.62
N LEU A 135 -5.31 -10.29 8.62
CA LEU A 135 -5.19 -11.68 9.04
C LEU A 135 -5.88 -11.92 10.37
N ASP A 136 -6.21 -13.18 10.65
CA ASP A 136 -6.56 -13.65 11.99
C ASP A 136 -5.56 -14.69 12.45
N GLN A 137 -5.19 -14.62 13.72
CA GLN A 137 -4.42 -15.65 14.42
C GLN A 137 -4.87 -15.73 15.87
N LYS A 138 -5.43 -16.89 16.21
CA LYS A 138 -6.03 -17.12 17.53
C LYS A 138 -4.99 -16.99 18.65
N ASP A 139 -3.82 -17.60 18.47
CA ASP A 139 -2.78 -17.64 19.51
C ASP A 139 -2.16 -16.25 19.74
N GLU A 140 -2.21 -15.39 18.72
CA GLU A 140 -1.78 -13.99 18.80
C GLU A 140 -2.90 -13.04 19.23
N ALA A 141 -4.12 -13.52 19.53
CA ALA A 141 -5.30 -12.68 19.73
C ALA A 141 -5.55 -11.65 18.60
N LEU A 142 -5.07 -11.95 17.39
CA LEU A 142 -5.25 -11.16 16.19
C LEU A 142 -6.59 -11.53 15.57
N ASN A 143 -7.52 -10.57 15.57
CA ASN A 143 -8.83 -10.71 14.95
C ASN A 143 -9.34 -9.34 14.49
N ARG A 144 -10.51 -9.29 13.83
CA ARG A 144 -11.09 -8.02 13.35
C ARG A 144 -11.22 -6.96 14.45
N GLU A 145 -11.66 -7.35 15.66
CA GLU A 145 -11.86 -6.40 16.76
C GLU A 145 -10.53 -5.81 17.25
N SER A 146 -9.51 -6.65 17.47
CA SER A 146 -8.19 -6.17 17.87
C SER A 146 -7.53 -5.32 16.78
N VAL A 147 -7.74 -5.65 15.50
CA VAL A 147 -7.32 -4.81 14.36
C VAL A 147 -8.04 -3.46 14.36
N PHE A 148 -9.34 -3.40 14.64
CA PHE A 148 -10.06 -2.12 14.72
C PHE A 148 -9.54 -1.26 15.87
N ARG A 149 -9.25 -1.86 17.04
CA ARG A 149 -8.58 -1.16 18.15
C ARG A 149 -7.22 -0.62 17.75
N TYR A 150 -6.40 -1.39 17.03
CA TYR A 150 -5.13 -0.92 16.47
C TYR A 150 -5.34 0.29 15.54
N ILE A 151 -6.28 0.21 14.60
CA ILE A 151 -6.58 1.29 13.66
C ILE A 151 -6.98 2.56 14.41
N ASP A 152 -7.87 2.45 15.40
CA ASP A 152 -8.32 3.58 16.22
C ASP A 152 -7.17 4.22 17.01
N LYS A 153 -6.33 3.39 17.65
CA LYS A 153 -5.16 3.88 18.38
C LYS A 153 -4.21 4.63 17.45
N ARG A 154 -3.86 4.06 16.30
CA ARG A 154 -2.93 4.68 15.35
C ARG A 154 -3.48 5.95 14.74
N ALA A 155 -4.77 6.00 14.43
CA ALA A 155 -5.44 7.22 14.00
C ALA A 155 -5.36 8.32 15.08
N GLY A 156 -5.62 7.97 16.35
CA GLY A 156 -5.49 8.88 17.49
C GLY A 156 -4.05 9.35 17.76
N GLU A 157 -3.05 8.56 17.36
CA GLU A 157 -1.63 8.92 17.38
C GLU A 157 -1.20 9.73 16.15
N GLY A 158 -2.10 9.99 15.21
CA GLY A 158 -1.82 10.74 14.01
C GLY A 158 -1.11 9.94 12.92
N VAL A 159 -1.10 8.61 12.97
CA VAL A 159 -0.72 7.81 11.80
C VAL A 159 -1.76 8.02 10.70
N ASN A 160 -1.31 8.20 9.46
CA ASN A 160 -2.19 8.40 8.31
C ASN A 160 -1.89 7.44 7.14
N VAL A 161 -0.92 6.54 7.32
CA VAL A 161 -0.60 5.45 6.40
C VAL A 161 -0.30 4.18 7.18
N VAL A 162 -0.79 3.02 6.71
CA VAL A 162 -0.40 1.72 7.27
C VAL A 162 0.07 0.77 6.18
N HIS A 163 1.31 0.25 6.32
CA HIS A 163 1.82 -0.85 5.52
C HIS A 163 1.24 -2.19 5.99
N SER A 164 0.76 -2.99 5.04
CA SER A 164 0.07 -4.26 5.30
C SER A 164 0.27 -5.25 4.16
N MET A 165 0.14 -6.56 4.44
CA MET A 165 0.24 -7.60 3.42
C MET A 165 -1.13 -8.19 3.10
N LEU A 166 -1.42 -8.36 1.81
CA LEU A 166 -2.64 -9.01 1.35
C LEU A 166 -2.52 -10.54 1.40
N LEU A 167 -1.31 -11.07 1.22
CA LEU A 167 -1.01 -12.50 1.30
C LEU A 167 0.05 -12.71 2.39
N SER A 168 -0.31 -13.52 3.40
CA SER A 168 0.55 -13.77 4.56
C SER A 168 1.77 -14.61 4.20
N GLU A 169 2.97 -14.11 4.51
CA GLU A 169 4.18 -14.95 4.41
C GLU A 169 4.15 -16.13 5.40
N ALA A 170 3.45 -16.00 6.52
CA ALA A 170 3.28 -17.05 7.53
C ALA A 170 2.15 -18.05 7.20
N GLY A 171 1.42 -17.85 6.09
CA GLY A 171 0.36 -18.77 5.65
C GLY A 171 -0.97 -18.59 6.39
N TRP A 172 -1.16 -17.50 7.11
CA TRP A 172 -2.41 -17.23 7.80
C TRP A 172 -3.51 -16.70 6.88
N GLY A 173 -4.75 -17.11 7.16
CA GLY A 173 -5.95 -16.54 6.59
C GLY A 173 -6.59 -15.51 7.53
N ASN A 174 -7.89 -15.30 7.37
CA ASN A 174 -8.72 -14.53 8.30
C ASN A 174 -10.04 -15.27 8.56
N THR A 175 -11.01 -14.62 9.20
CA THR A 175 -12.32 -15.21 9.51
C THR A 175 -13.06 -15.77 8.28
N GLY A 176 -12.75 -15.28 7.07
CA GLY A 176 -13.25 -15.80 5.81
C GLY A 176 -12.49 -17.02 5.26
N GLY A 177 -11.45 -17.50 5.93
CA GLY A 177 -10.59 -18.62 5.50
C GLY A 177 -9.27 -18.16 4.87
N PRO A 178 -8.58 -19.02 4.10
CA PRO A 178 -7.36 -18.65 3.36
C PRO A 178 -7.69 -17.76 2.14
N PRO A 179 -6.75 -16.96 1.60
CA PRO A 179 -6.97 -16.14 0.39
C PRO A 179 -7.32 -16.94 -0.88
N PHE A 180 -6.78 -18.15 -0.94
CA PHE A 180 -7.06 -19.15 -1.97
C PHE A 180 -7.31 -20.49 -1.29
N GLU A 181 -8.32 -21.23 -1.73
CA GLU A 181 -8.48 -22.64 -1.38
C GLU A 181 -7.32 -23.47 -1.96
N SER A 182 -6.82 -23.06 -3.14
CA SER A 182 -5.61 -23.60 -3.74
C SER A 182 -4.92 -22.55 -4.60
N MET A 183 -3.68 -22.20 -4.27
CA MET A 183 -2.84 -21.31 -5.09
C MET A 183 -2.50 -21.96 -6.44
N ALA A 184 -2.17 -23.26 -6.43
CA ALA A 184 -1.77 -23.98 -7.64
C ALA A 184 -2.92 -24.13 -8.65
N ALA A 185 -4.14 -24.41 -8.16
CA ALA A 185 -5.33 -24.45 -9.01
C ALA A 185 -5.99 -23.08 -9.20
N GLN A 186 -5.47 -22.04 -8.52
CA GLN A 186 -5.99 -20.68 -8.52
C GLN A 186 -7.48 -20.61 -8.14
N THR A 187 -7.87 -21.40 -7.15
CA THR A 187 -9.21 -21.36 -6.57
C THR A 187 -9.24 -20.26 -5.52
N LEU A 188 -9.59 -19.05 -5.94
CA LEU A 188 -9.69 -17.89 -5.06
C LEU A 188 -10.83 -18.07 -4.05
N ASN A 189 -10.63 -17.68 -2.80
CA ASN A 189 -11.67 -17.70 -1.76
C ASN A 189 -12.24 -16.28 -1.55
N PRO A 190 -13.47 -15.99 -2.01
CA PRO A 190 -14.08 -14.67 -1.84
C PRO A 190 -14.26 -14.24 -0.39
N GLY A 191 -14.46 -15.17 0.55
CA GLY A 191 -14.69 -14.87 1.96
C GLY A 191 -13.51 -14.11 2.57
N TYR A 192 -12.28 -14.51 2.24
CA TYR A 192 -11.07 -13.82 2.69
C TYR A 192 -11.02 -12.37 2.21
N TRP A 193 -11.31 -12.14 0.93
CA TRP A 193 -11.23 -10.81 0.31
C TRP A 193 -12.39 -9.89 0.72
N GLN A 194 -13.54 -10.46 1.05
CA GLN A 194 -14.65 -9.72 1.67
C GLN A 194 -14.26 -9.21 3.07
N GLU A 195 -13.50 -9.99 3.83
CA GLU A 195 -12.96 -9.53 5.11
C GLU A 195 -11.90 -8.43 4.95
N VAL A 196 -11.03 -8.53 3.93
CA VAL A 196 -10.11 -7.45 3.56
C VAL A 196 -10.88 -6.16 3.25
N ASP A 197 -11.99 -6.25 2.49
CA ASP A 197 -12.85 -5.09 2.21
C ASP A 197 -13.36 -4.43 3.50
N VAL A 198 -13.81 -5.21 4.48
CA VAL A 198 -14.34 -4.71 5.75
C VAL A 198 -13.27 -3.91 6.51
N ARG A 199 -12.07 -4.47 6.62
CA ARG A 199 -10.97 -3.83 7.36
C ARG A 199 -10.41 -2.61 6.64
N LEU A 200 -10.28 -2.68 5.31
CA LEU A 200 -9.82 -1.55 4.52
C LEU A 200 -10.82 -0.40 4.55
N LYS A 201 -12.13 -0.68 4.49
CA LYS A 201 -13.18 0.33 4.70
C LYS A 201 -13.04 1.01 6.05
N TYR A 202 -12.81 0.24 7.12
CA TYR A 202 -12.62 0.79 8.45
C TYR A 202 -11.35 1.65 8.53
N LEU A 203 -10.22 1.17 7.99
CA LEU A 203 -8.96 1.91 7.91
C LEU A 203 -9.14 3.29 7.23
N ASN A 204 -9.74 3.30 6.04
CA ASN A 204 -10.00 4.54 5.29
C ASN A 204 -11.00 5.46 6.02
N SER A 205 -12.01 4.91 6.71
CA SER A 205 -12.96 5.71 7.51
C SER A 205 -12.30 6.48 8.65
N LYS A 206 -11.10 6.05 9.08
CA LYS A 206 -10.29 6.72 10.11
C LYS A 206 -9.23 7.66 9.52
N GLY A 207 -9.30 7.93 8.20
CA GLY A 207 -8.38 8.82 7.50
C GLY A 207 -7.01 8.19 7.22
N ILE A 208 -6.87 6.87 7.38
CA ILE A 208 -5.64 6.14 7.13
C ILE A 208 -5.67 5.51 5.73
N ILE A 209 -4.59 5.71 4.98
CA ILE A 209 -4.39 5.15 3.65
C ILE A 209 -3.73 3.77 3.77
N GLY A 210 -4.24 2.80 3.01
CA GLY A 210 -3.71 1.44 2.99
C GLY A 210 -2.55 1.28 2.01
N GLY A 211 -1.36 0.98 2.53
CA GLY A 211 -0.25 0.47 1.73
C GLY A 211 -0.36 -1.04 1.59
N LEU A 212 -0.72 -1.51 0.39
CA LEU A 212 -1.06 -2.92 0.14
C LEU A 212 0.08 -3.65 -0.55
N ALA A 213 0.82 -4.45 0.21
CA ALA A 213 1.76 -5.42 -0.35
C ALA A 213 1.01 -6.62 -0.92
N LEU A 214 1.14 -6.85 -2.23
CA LEU A 214 0.36 -7.85 -2.95
C LEU A 214 0.74 -9.29 -2.55
N ALA A 215 2.04 -9.58 -2.52
CA ALA A 215 2.63 -10.83 -2.03
C ALA A 215 4.11 -10.60 -1.67
N TRP A 216 4.71 -11.54 -0.93
CA TRP A 216 6.15 -11.52 -0.67
C TRP A 216 6.93 -12.24 -1.77
N GLY A 217 8.20 -11.87 -1.95
CA GLY A 217 9.16 -12.71 -2.66
C GLY A 217 9.43 -14.01 -1.88
N ASP A 218 9.69 -15.10 -2.60
CA ASP A 218 10.07 -16.38 -1.99
C ASP A 218 11.48 -16.32 -1.42
N LYS A 219 11.64 -16.28 -0.09
CA LYS A 219 12.96 -16.25 0.56
C LYS A 219 13.49 -17.65 0.88
N ASN A 220 12.82 -18.70 0.38
CA ASN A 220 13.11 -20.09 0.66
C ASN A 220 13.03 -20.41 2.17
N ARG A 221 12.05 -19.82 2.88
CA ARG A 221 11.80 -20.05 4.32
C ARG A 221 10.44 -20.67 4.60
N GLY A 222 9.76 -21.15 3.56
CA GLY A 222 8.45 -21.77 3.68
C GLY A 222 7.29 -20.80 3.50
N GLU A 223 7.49 -19.68 2.79
CA GLU A 223 6.44 -18.73 2.47
C GLU A 223 5.32 -19.43 1.67
N ILE A 224 4.13 -19.50 2.28
CA ILE A 224 2.98 -20.26 1.76
C ILE A 224 2.26 -19.52 0.63
N TYR A 225 2.30 -18.19 0.64
CA TYR A 225 1.63 -17.33 -0.33
C TYR A 225 2.57 -16.34 -1.04
N SER A 226 3.83 -16.73 -1.30
CA SER A 226 4.77 -15.91 -2.08
C SER A 226 4.44 -15.87 -3.58
N TRP A 227 5.04 -14.91 -4.31
CA TRP A 227 4.93 -14.80 -5.76
C TRP A 227 5.28 -16.09 -6.49
N ASN A 228 6.28 -16.83 -6.02
CA ASN A 228 6.69 -18.12 -6.58
C ASN A 228 5.63 -19.24 -6.48
N ARG A 229 4.55 -19.05 -5.71
CA ARG A 229 3.47 -20.05 -5.56
C ARG A 229 2.41 -19.97 -6.65
N PHE A 230 2.40 -18.90 -7.44
CA PHE A 230 1.57 -18.84 -8.65
C PHE A 230 2.20 -19.70 -9.76
N PRO A 231 1.40 -20.48 -10.52
CA PRO A 231 1.94 -21.42 -11.52
C PRO A 231 2.69 -20.76 -12.69
N SER A 232 2.33 -19.51 -13.04
CA SER A 232 2.94 -18.77 -14.14
C SER A 232 2.84 -17.26 -13.94
N VAL A 233 3.63 -16.50 -14.70
CA VAL A 233 3.53 -15.02 -14.74
C VAL A 233 2.14 -14.53 -15.12
N LYS A 234 1.43 -15.24 -16.01
CA LYS A 234 0.05 -14.90 -16.40
C LYS A 234 -0.89 -14.98 -15.19
N ASP A 235 -0.67 -15.92 -14.30
CA ASP A 235 -1.46 -16.10 -13.08
C ASP A 235 -1.17 -15.01 -12.05
N ARG A 236 0.10 -14.58 -11.96
CA ARG A 236 0.53 -13.42 -11.17
C ARG A 236 -0.13 -12.13 -11.66
N MET A 237 -0.15 -11.90 -12.97
CA MET A 237 -0.83 -10.77 -13.60
C MET A 237 -2.35 -10.82 -13.39
N ARG A 238 -2.98 -12.00 -13.47
CA ARG A 238 -4.41 -12.17 -13.16
C ARG A 238 -4.72 -11.78 -11.72
N TYR A 239 -3.88 -12.20 -10.77
CA TYR A 239 -4.02 -11.81 -9.36
C TYR A 239 -3.84 -10.31 -9.18
N ALA A 240 -2.81 -9.72 -9.78
CA ALA A 240 -2.59 -8.27 -9.73
C ALA A 240 -3.78 -7.47 -10.29
N ARG A 241 -4.35 -7.90 -11.43
CA ARG A 241 -5.58 -7.33 -12.00
C ARG A 241 -6.76 -7.45 -11.04
N TYR A 242 -6.91 -8.58 -10.36
CA TYR A 242 -7.97 -8.79 -9.36
C TYR A 242 -7.86 -7.81 -8.18
N ILE A 243 -6.63 -7.58 -7.69
CA ILE A 243 -6.36 -6.61 -6.63
C ILE A 243 -6.68 -5.19 -7.09
N VAL A 244 -6.26 -4.79 -8.30
CA VAL A 244 -6.61 -3.47 -8.86
C VAL A 244 -8.13 -3.34 -8.98
N ALA A 245 -8.81 -4.31 -9.59
CA ALA A 245 -10.27 -4.29 -9.77
C ALA A 245 -11.04 -4.14 -8.44
N ARG A 246 -10.54 -4.79 -7.39
CA ARG A 246 -11.21 -4.81 -6.08
C ARG A 246 -10.88 -3.60 -5.23
N TYR A 247 -9.64 -3.08 -5.29
CA TYR A 247 -9.13 -2.13 -4.30
C TYR A 247 -8.72 -0.77 -4.83
N SER A 248 -8.53 -0.57 -6.13
CA SER A 248 -8.06 0.73 -6.64
C SER A 248 -9.04 1.88 -6.36
N ALA A 249 -10.35 1.62 -6.22
CA ALA A 249 -11.33 2.64 -5.85
C ALA A 249 -11.26 3.10 -4.38
N PHE A 250 -10.44 2.47 -3.53
CA PHE A 250 -10.21 2.85 -2.13
C PHE A 250 -9.05 3.85 -2.01
N ASP A 251 -8.88 4.43 -0.82
CA ASP A 251 -7.70 5.22 -0.48
C ASP A 251 -6.53 4.28 -0.16
N VAL A 252 -5.86 3.84 -1.22
CA VAL A 252 -4.74 2.89 -1.17
C VAL A 252 -3.59 3.32 -2.08
N TYR A 253 -2.44 2.69 -1.87
CA TYR A 253 -1.37 2.54 -2.84
C TYR A 253 -0.85 1.11 -2.80
N PHE A 254 -0.17 0.68 -3.86
CA PHE A 254 0.26 -0.70 -4.02
C PHE A 254 1.76 -0.85 -3.84
N ILE A 255 2.14 -1.92 -3.15
CA ILE A 255 3.51 -2.39 -3.04
C ILE A 255 3.53 -3.74 -3.77
N LEU A 256 4.16 -3.78 -4.94
CA LEU A 256 4.08 -4.96 -5.82
C LEU A 256 4.60 -6.21 -5.13
N SER A 257 5.71 -6.10 -4.42
CA SER A 257 6.29 -7.23 -3.70
C SER A 257 6.92 -6.75 -2.41
N GLY A 258 6.69 -7.50 -1.33
CA GLY A 258 7.50 -7.42 -0.11
C GLY A 258 8.81 -8.18 -0.32
N GLU A 259 9.95 -7.54 -0.04
CA GLU A 259 11.27 -8.19 -0.13
C GLU A 259 11.55 -8.89 -1.48
N TRP A 260 11.35 -8.18 -2.60
CA TRP A 260 11.37 -8.75 -3.96
C TRP A 260 12.67 -9.48 -4.33
N HIS A 261 13.80 -9.09 -3.71
CA HIS A 261 15.08 -9.75 -3.89
C HIS A 261 15.06 -11.22 -3.44
N GLY A 262 14.17 -11.59 -2.50
CA GLY A 262 13.98 -12.99 -2.10
C GLY A 262 13.64 -13.84 -3.32
N GLU A 263 12.67 -13.38 -4.12
CA GLU A 263 12.28 -14.03 -5.37
C GLU A 263 13.47 -14.09 -6.34
N ALA A 264 14.16 -12.96 -6.55
CA ALA A 264 15.28 -12.87 -7.48
C ALA A 264 16.46 -13.79 -7.09
N ASN A 265 16.70 -13.98 -5.80
CA ASN A 265 17.79 -14.81 -5.28
C ASN A 265 17.46 -16.31 -5.28
N ASN A 266 16.18 -16.69 -5.27
CA ASN A 266 15.76 -18.09 -5.11
C ASN A 266 15.13 -18.71 -6.35
N ARG A 267 14.70 -17.93 -7.34
CA ARG A 267 14.27 -18.44 -8.64
C ARG A 267 15.44 -19.05 -9.38
N LYS A 268 15.39 -20.37 -9.61
CA LYS A 268 16.48 -21.14 -10.25
C LYS A 268 16.40 -21.17 -11.77
N ASP A 269 15.25 -20.80 -12.32
CA ASP A 269 14.92 -20.85 -13.74
C ASP A 269 15.07 -19.50 -14.45
N MET A 270 15.40 -18.44 -13.71
CA MET A 270 15.51 -17.06 -14.22
C MET A 270 16.69 -16.33 -13.55
N SER A 271 17.30 -15.37 -14.24
CA SER A 271 18.26 -14.44 -13.64
C SER A 271 17.54 -13.37 -12.80
N PRO A 272 18.24 -12.69 -11.86
CA PRO A 272 17.70 -11.56 -11.12
C PRO A 272 17.11 -10.45 -12.00
N GLU A 273 17.73 -10.16 -13.15
CA GLU A 273 17.25 -9.17 -14.12
C GLU A 273 15.96 -9.62 -14.80
N GLN A 274 15.82 -10.91 -15.09
CA GLN A 274 14.57 -11.46 -15.65
C GLN A 274 13.44 -11.40 -14.62
N VAL A 275 13.71 -11.69 -13.34
CA VAL A 275 12.73 -11.54 -12.25
C VAL A 275 12.34 -10.07 -12.09
N LYS A 276 13.31 -9.16 -12.16
CA LYS A 276 13.05 -7.71 -12.15
C LYS A 276 12.16 -7.29 -13.32
N GLN A 277 12.45 -7.74 -14.53
CA GLN A 277 11.61 -7.47 -15.71
C GLN A 277 10.19 -8.00 -15.51
N GLU A 278 10.04 -9.19 -14.92
CA GLU A 278 8.73 -9.75 -14.62
C GLU A 278 7.91 -8.84 -13.68
N PHE A 279 8.53 -8.27 -12.63
CA PHE A 279 7.86 -7.30 -11.76
C PHE A 279 7.52 -5.99 -12.48
N ILE A 280 8.35 -5.55 -13.43
CA ILE A 280 8.03 -4.42 -14.30
C ILE A 280 6.76 -4.72 -15.11
N ASP A 281 6.67 -5.90 -15.71
CA ASP A 281 5.52 -6.31 -16.52
C ASP A 281 4.24 -6.44 -15.68
N ILE A 282 4.34 -6.95 -14.45
CA ILE A 282 3.21 -7.00 -13.51
C ILE A 282 2.72 -5.58 -13.19
N GLY A 283 3.62 -4.63 -12.90
CA GLY A 283 3.24 -3.24 -12.62
C GLY A 283 2.65 -2.50 -13.84
N ASN A 284 3.13 -2.81 -15.05
CA ASN A 284 2.56 -2.33 -16.30
C ASN A 284 1.11 -2.82 -16.45
N ALA A 285 0.89 -4.13 -16.25
CA ALA A 285 -0.44 -4.71 -16.29
C ALA A 285 -1.39 -4.11 -15.24
N MET A 286 -0.91 -3.82 -14.02
CA MET A 286 -1.71 -3.11 -13.02
C MET A 286 -2.12 -1.71 -13.48
N SER A 287 -1.20 -0.99 -14.15
CA SER A 287 -1.43 0.40 -14.57
C SER A 287 -2.42 0.51 -15.72
N GLU A 288 -2.51 -0.51 -16.59
CA GLU A 288 -3.52 -0.58 -17.66
C GLU A 288 -4.97 -0.54 -17.12
N PHE A 289 -5.20 -1.12 -15.94
CA PHE A 289 -6.53 -1.29 -15.35
C PHE A 289 -6.84 -0.34 -14.18
N ASP A 290 -5.89 0.52 -13.83
CA ASP A 290 -6.00 1.43 -12.69
C ASP A 290 -6.39 2.84 -13.15
N LEU A 291 -7.70 3.08 -13.23
CA LEU A 291 -8.31 4.36 -13.57
C LEU A 291 -7.78 5.55 -12.76
N TYR A 292 -7.31 5.32 -11.53
CA TYR A 292 -6.97 6.38 -10.58
C TYR A 292 -5.48 6.66 -10.52
N HIS A 293 -4.66 5.92 -11.28
CA HIS A 293 -3.20 5.98 -11.23
C HIS A 293 -2.67 5.94 -9.80
N ARG A 294 -3.18 5.00 -8.98
CA ARG A 294 -2.74 4.82 -7.59
C ARG A 294 -1.23 4.68 -7.56
N MET A 295 -0.64 5.27 -6.53
CA MET A 295 0.78 5.14 -6.28
C MET A 295 1.22 3.68 -6.25
N LYS A 296 2.36 3.37 -6.87
CA LYS A 296 2.95 2.03 -6.87
C LYS A 296 4.43 2.09 -6.51
N GLY A 297 4.86 1.13 -5.70
CA GLY A 297 6.25 0.91 -5.33
C GLY A 297 6.54 -0.59 -5.21
N ILE A 298 7.78 -0.93 -4.89
CA ILE A 298 8.22 -2.29 -4.60
C ILE A 298 9.18 -2.25 -3.42
N HIS A 299 9.20 -3.28 -2.59
CA HIS A 299 9.98 -3.31 -1.35
C HIS A 299 11.22 -4.21 -1.52
N PRO A 300 12.45 -3.69 -1.35
CA PRO A 300 13.70 -4.43 -1.49
C PRO A 300 14.15 -5.05 -0.17
N MET A 301 15.19 -5.89 -0.24
CA MET A 301 15.91 -6.44 0.93
C MET A 301 17.31 -5.83 1.09
N THR A 302 17.66 -4.88 0.22
CA THR A 302 19.02 -4.36 0.10
C THR A 302 19.03 -2.87 0.43
N ARG A 303 20.22 -2.37 0.74
CA ARG A 303 20.46 -0.92 0.92
C ARG A 303 20.36 -0.14 -0.39
N GLU A 304 20.43 -0.81 -1.53
CA GLU A 304 20.41 -0.19 -2.85
C GLU A 304 19.05 0.41 -3.18
N GLY A 305 17.97 0.00 -2.52
CA GLY A 305 16.71 0.73 -2.56
C GLY A 305 15.96 0.70 -3.89
N SER A 306 14.63 0.71 -3.83
CA SER A 306 13.83 0.45 -5.02
C SER A 306 13.80 1.59 -6.03
N VAL A 307 14.02 2.86 -5.64
CA VAL A 307 14.06 3.94 -6.65
C VAL A 307 15.25 3.77 -7.55
N ARG A 308 16.44 3.54 -7.00
CA ARG A 308 17.66 3.34 -7.81
C ARG A 308 17.52 2.13 -8.73
N GLU A 309 16.83 1.08 -8.28
CA GLU A 309 16.67 -0.16 -9.04
C GLU A 309 15.53 -0.12 -10.06
N TYR A 310 14.36 0.42 -9.71
CA TYR A 310 13.14 0.36 -10.52
C TYR A 310 12.72 1.71 -11.13
N ASN A 311 13.56 2.74 -11.11
CA ASN A 311 13.20 4.02 -11.75
C ASN A 311 12.90 3.90 -13.25
N VAL A 312 13.41 2.85 -13.90
CA VAL A 312 13.13 2.52 -15.31
C VAL A 312 11.67 2.14 -15.56
N ALA A 313 10.91 1.82 -14.51
CA ALA A 313 9.53 1.41 -14.59
C ALA A 313 8.61 2.64 -14.44
N ASP A 314 7.84 2.95 -15.49
CA ASP A 314 6.94 4.11 -15.53
C ASP A 314 5.90 4.10 -14.41
N TRP A 315 5.43 2.90 -14.01
CA TRP A 315 4.46 2.75 -12.94
C TRP A 315 5.01 3.08 -11.56
N MET A 316 6.33 3.13 -11.38
CA MET A 316 6.93 3.39 -10.07
C MET A 316 6.84 4.87 -9.74
N THR A 317 5.79 5.28 -9.03
CA THR A 317 5.50 6.70 -8.74
C THR A 317 6.15 7.18 -7.44
N PHE A 318 6.59 6.27 -6.58
CA PHE A 318 7.31 6.61 -5.37
C PHE A 318 8.27 5.49 -4.99
N GLY A 319 9.33 5.87 -4.30
CA GLY A 319 10.08 4.90 -3.54
C GLY A 319 11.17 5.58 -2.73
N ASP A 320 11.41 5.05 -1.55
CA ASP A 320 12.48 4.08 -1.45
C ASP A 320 12.26 3.35 -0.15
N TYR A 321 11.66 2.17 -0.27
CA TYR A 321 11.63 1.21 0.82
C TYR A 321 13.08 0.82 1.08
N GLN A 322 13.73 1.43 2.05
CA GLN A 322 15.06 1.01 2.45
C GLN A 322 14.95 0.05 3.61
N GLN A 323 15.35 -1.19 3.41
CA GLN A 323 15.79 -2.04 4.52
C GLN A 323 17.23 -1.64 4.90
N ASN A 324 17.43 -0.35 5.19
CA ASN A 324 18.68 0.25 5.60
C ASN A 324 18.58 0.64 7.07
N TYR A 325 19.62 0.29 7.83
CA TYR A 325 19.64 0.50 9.28
C TYR A 325 20.78 1.42 9.72
N ARG A 326 21.65 1.87 8.82
CA ARG A 326 22.89 2.60 9.18
C ARG A 326 23.02 3.94 8.46
N GLU A 327 22.98 3.91 7.13
CA GLU A 327 23.26 5.08 6.27
C GLU A 327 21.94 5.79 5.88
N LEU A 328 21.04 6.01 6.85
CA LEU A 328 19.65 6.42 6.58
C LEU A 328 19.57 7.74 5.80
N HIS A 329 20.31 8.75 6.23
CA HIS A 329 20.31 10.08 5.63
C HIS A 329 20.97 10.09 4.25
N GLU A 330 22.23 9.64 4.17
CA GLU A 330 23.05 9.62 2.94
C GLU A 330 22.34 8.89 1.80
N ARG A 331 21.69 7.76 2.10
CA ARG A 331 21.01 6.98 1.07
C ARG A 331 19.73 7.62 0.56
N ILE A 332 19.05 8.40 1.39
CA ILE A 332 17.93 9.20 0.89
C ILE A 332 18.49 10.27 -0.05
N LEU A 333 19.59 10.94 0.32
CA LEU A 333 20.24 11.92 -0.56
C LEU A 333 20.67 11.31 -1.91
N GLU A 334 21.23 10.09 -1.92
CA GLU A 334 21.56 9.35 -3.15
C GLU A 334 20.33 9.06 -4.03
N SER A 335 19.14 8.91 -3.45
CA SER A 335 17.88 8.67 -4.18
C SER A 335 17.20 9.96 -4.66
N ARG A 336 17.58 11.14 -4.14
CA ARG A 336 16.94 12.42 -4.51
C ARG A 336 17.07 12.77 -5.99
N PRO A 337 18.20 12.56 -6.69
CA PRO A 337 18.32 12.90 -8.12
C PRO A 337 17.29 12.22 -9.04
N PHE A 338 16.58 11.19 -8.56
CA PHE A 338 15.53 10.50 -9.31
C PHE A 338 14.17 11.22 -9.30
N ASN A 339 14.04 12.37 -8.62
CA ASN A 339 12.84 13.23 -8.61
C ASN A 339 11.53 12.49 -8.26
N LYS A 340 11.61 11.60 -7.26
CA LYS A 340 10.46 10.90 -6.67
C LYS A 340 10.47 11.09 -5.15
N PRO A 341 9.31 10.97 -4.49
CA PRO A 341 9.25 11.04 -3.03
C PRO A 341 9.76 9.72 -2.42
N ILE A 342 10.52 9.84 -1.33
CA ILE A 342 11.29 8.75 -0.72
C ILE A 342 10.73 8.37 0.66
N VAL A 343 10.38 7.10 0.84
CA VAL A 343 9.73 6.60 2.06
C VAL A 343 10.56 5.48 2.66
N ASN A 344 11.36 5.76 3.69
CA ASN A 344 12.04 4.71 4.42
C ASN A 344 11.03 3.96 5.29
N SER A 345 10.74 2.76 4.86
CA SER A 345 9.60 1.97 5.28
C SER A 345 9.93 0.84 6.25
N GLU A 346 11.23 0.62 6.55
CA GLU A 346 11.69 -0.40 7.50
C GLU A 346 13.12 -0.09 8.01
N PHE A 347 13.26 1.04 8.70
CA PHE A 347 14.51 1.40 9.38
C PHE A 347 14.65 0.79 10.78
N GLY A 348 13.65 0.01 11.21
CA GLY A 348 13.58 -0.66 12.51
C GLY A 348 12.14 -0.71 13.05
N TYR A 349 11.83 -1.78 13.78
CA TYR A 349 10.60 -1.90 14.55
C TYR A 349 10.92 -1.77 16.03
N TYR A 350 10.33 -0.81 16.72
CA TYR A 350 10.64 -0.50 18.11
C TYR A 350 10.40 -1.72 19.01
N LEU A 351 11.43 -2.09 19.78
CA LEU A 351 11.49 -3.20 20.72
C LEU A 351 11.25 -4.60 20.16
N ARG A 352 11.28 -4.79 18.84
CA ARG A 352 11.08 -6.11 18.24
C ARG A 352 12.20 -7.09 18.65
N ASP A 353 11.81 -8.21 19.25
CA ASP A 353 12.65 -9.39 19.50
C ASP A 353 12.04 -10.61 18.81
N SER A 354 12.33 -10.78 17.52
CA SER A 354 11.83 -11.91 16.73
C SER A 354 12.45 -13.25 17.11
N SER A 355 13.51 -13.23 17.93
CA SER A 355 14.28 -14.40 18.33
C SER A 355 13.94 -14.91 19.74
N PHE A 356 13.11 -14.16 20.48
CA PHE A 356 12.69 -14.44 21.86
C PHE A 356 13.87 -14.65 22.82
N ASN A 357 15.01 -14.01 22.58
CA ASN A 357 16.22 -14.16 23.40
C ASN A 357 16.47 -12.95 24.32
N GLY A 358 15.52 -12.00 24.38
CA GLY A 358 15.61 -10.77 25.14
C GLY A 358 16.46 -9.68 24.48
N LYS A 359 16.86 -9.84 23.21
CA LYS A 359 17.65 -8.86 22.45
C LYS A 359 16.86 -8.38 21.25
N VAL A 360 16.84 -7.07 21.05
CA VAL A 360 16.21 -6.49 19.87
C VAL A 360 16.99 -6.81 18.60
N ASP A 361 16.29 -6.93 17.49
CA ASP A 361 16.88 -7.41 16.24
C ASP A 361 17.77 -6.38 15.52
N LYS A 362 17.55 -5.08 15.76
CA LYS A 362 18.17 -3.98 15.02
C LYS A 362 18.62 -2.87 15.97
N SER A 363 19.75 -2.24 15.67
CA SER A 363 20.32 -1.15 16.49
C SER A 363 19.37 0.04 16.64
N ASN A 364 18.56 0.32 15.62
CA ASN A 364 17.64 1.45 15.63
C ASN A 364 16.39 1.20 16.48
N SER A 365 16.17 -0.05 16.90
CA SER A 365 14.95 -0.51 17.55
C SER A 365 15.04 -0.56 19.08
N PHE A 366 16.21 -0.27 19.67
CA PHE A 366 16.48 -0.60 21.07
C PHE A 366 15.86 0.38 22.06
N THR A 367 16.04 1.67 21.83
CA THR A 367 15.53 2.71 22.73
C THR A 367 14.72 3.77 21.98
N PRO A 368 13.88 4.54 22.68
CA PRO A 368 13.26 5.73 22.08
C PRO A 368 14.29 6.70 21.49
N GLN A 369 15.51 6.74 22.02
CA GLN A 369 16.59 7.59 21.51
C GLN A 369 17.08 7.12 20.14
N ASP A 370 17.26 5.82 19.95
CA ASP A 370 17.69 5.25 18.67
C ASP A 370 16.64 5.49 17.58
N MET A 371 15.36 5.26 17.92
CA MET A 371 14.23 5.54 17.02
C MET A 371 14.14 7.04 16.68
N ARG A 372 14.33 7.95 17.66
CA ARG A 372 14.39 9.40 17.41
C ARG A 372 15.49 9.74 16.40
N TYR A 373 16.70 9.25 16.62
CA TYR A 373 17.84 9.56 15.75
C TYR A 373 17.62 9.04 14.33
N ALA A 374 17.18 7.79 14.18
CA ALA A 374 16.86 7.22 12.88
C ALA A 374 15.74 8.01 12.17
N THR A 375 14.70 8.39 12.89
CA THR A 375 13.59 9.19 12.36
C THR A 375 14.08 10.54 11.85
N TRP A 376 14.89 11.27 12.64
CA TRP A 376 15.42 12.56 12.21
C TRP A 376 16.44 12.45 11.08
N ASP A 377 17.23 11.37 11.00
CA ASP A 377 18.11 11.13 9.84
C ASP A 377 17.31 11.06 8.54
N ILE A 378 16.17 10.39 8.57
CA ILE A 378 15.25 10.27 7.43
C ILE A 378 14.64 11.62 7.09
N LEU A 379 14.08 12.32 8.08
CA LEU A 379 13.37 13.58 7.87
C LEU A 379 14.29 14.70 7.37
N MET A 380 15.51 14.78 7.88
CA MET A 380 16.47 15.81 7.48
C MET A 380 16.96 15.66 6.03
N ALA A 381 16.78 14.49 5.41
CA ALA A 381 17.08 14.26 3.98
C ALA A 381 15.83 14.46 3.07
N SER A 382 14.72 14.95 3.63
CA SER A 382 13.37 14.99 3.02
C SER A 382 12.79 13.61 2.70
N GLY A 383 13.18 12.57 3.44
CA GLY A 383 12.51 11.27 3.40
C GLY A 383 11.37 11.17 4.42
N TYR A 384 10.53 10.15 4.28
CA TYR A 384 9.40 9.91 5.19
C TYR A 384 9.55 8.57 5.94
N PRO A 385 9.42 8.56 7.27
CA PRO A 385 9.54 7.36 8.08
C PRO A 385 8.22 6.57 8.11
N ILE A 386 8.32 5.24 8.02
CA ILE A 386 7.30 4.31 8.52
C ILE A 386 7.89 3.57 9.69
N ILE A 387 7.22 3.69 10.84
CA ILE A 387 7.62 2.98 12.04
C ILE A 387 7.02 1.57 12.08
N GLY A 388 7.34 0.83 13.13
CA GLY A 388 6.54 -0.29 13.60
C GLY A 388 6.93 -0.63 15.01
N TYR A 389 6.16 -1.53 15.61
CA TYR A 389 6.34 -1.98 17.00
C TYR A 389 6.37 -3.50 17.01
N GLY A 390 7.24 -4.09 17.84
CA GLY A 390 7.28 -5.55 18.01
C GLY A 390 5.88 -6.12 18.25
N SER A 391 5.14 -5.51 19.19
CA SER A 391 3.81 -5.96 19.60
C SER A 391 2.71 -5.87 18.53
N THR A 392 2.94 -5.21 17.38
CA THR A 392 1.92 -5.03 16.34
C THR A 392 2.33 -5.41 14.92
N TYR A 393 3.62 -5.30 14.54
CA TYR A 393 3.99 -5.24 13.12
C TYR A 393 3.66 -6.50 12.31
N MET A 394 3.76 -7.69 12.91
CA MET A 394 3.42 -8.97 12.28
C MET A 394 2.18 -9.60 12.95
N GLY A 395 1.27 -8.76 13.44
CA GLY A 395 0.17 -9.25 14.27
C GLY A 395 0.65 -9.88 15.58
N GLY A 396 1.71 -9.33 16.19
CA GLY A 396 2.26 -9.80 17.49
C GLY A 396 3.29 -10.92 17.42
N PHE A 397 3.17 -11.84 16.46
CA PHE A 397 3.89 -13.12 16.39
C PHE A 397 5.42 -13.14 16.49
N ARG A 398 6.10 -12.01 16.30
CA ARG A 398 7.57 -11.91 16.37
C ARG A 398 7.99 -10.96 17.49
N ASP A 399 7.24 -11.01 18.58
CA ASP A 399 7.47 -10.29 19.82
C ASP A 399 6.95 -11.13 21.01
N PRO A 400 7.53 -11.01 22.21
CA PRO A 400 7.00 -11.68 23.38
C PRO A 400 5.57 -11.23 23.74
N GLY A 401 4.62 -12.15 23.62
CA GLY A 401 3.20 -11.92 23.91
C GLY A 401 2.36 -11.74 22.64
N PRO A 402 1.02 -11.77 22.78
CA PRO A 402 0.12 -11.67 21.63
C PRO A 402 0.11 -10.26 21.02
N PHE A 403 -0.59 -10.10 19.90
CA PHE A 403 -0.88 -8.81 19.29
C PHE A 403 -1.46 -7.83 20.31
N ASN A 404 -0.70 -6.78 20.60
CA ASN A 404 -1.07 -5.80 21.60
C ASN A 404 -0.86 -4.36 21.07
N PRO A 405 -1.91 -3.72 20.54
CA PRO A 405 -1.83 -2.32 20.17
C PRO A 405 -1.57 -1.43 21.39
N ASP A 406 -2.12 -1.77 22.55
CA ASP A 406 -2.08 -0.98 23.79
C ASP A 406 -0.88 -1.32 24.70
N ASP A 407 0.19 -1.89 24.13
CA ASP A 407 1.37 -2.23 24.89
C ASP A 407 2.04 -0.97 25.46
N PRO A 408 2.16 -0.83 26.80
CA PRO A 408 2.71 0.38 27.42
C PRO A 408 4.18 0.60 27.08
N ARG A 409 4.91 -0.43 26.63
CA ARG A 409 6.28 -0.28 26.13
C ARG A 409 6.33 0.72 24.97
N ASN A 410 5.26 0.80 24.16
CA ASN A 410 5.16 1.64 22.98
C ASN A 410 4.99 3.14 23.30
N ASP A 411 4.43 3.48 24.47
CA ASP A 411 3.91 4.81 24.76
C ASP A 411 4.96 5.93 24.66
N VAL A 412 6.18 5.67 25.13
CA VAL A 412 7.26 6.67 25.12
C VAL A 412 7.65 7.01 23.68
N TRP A 413 7.78 6.00 22.82
CA TRP A 413 8.12 6.23 21.41
C TRP A 413 6.94 6.83 20.64
N ALA A 414 5.72 6.32 20.85
CA ALA A 414 4.51 6.86 20.24
C ALA A 414 4.35 8.37 20.55
N ALA A 415 4.59 8.77 21.81
CA ALA A 415 4.56 10.17 22.20
C ALA A 415 5.61 11.02 21.46
N GLN A 416 6.84 10.53 21.32
CA GLN A 416 7.93 11.26 20.66
C GLN A 416 7.79 11.32 19.13
N TYR A 417 7.28 10.27 18.51
CA TYR A 417 7.01 10.25 17.07
C TYR A 417 6.01 11.36 16.67
N ARG A 418 5.00 11.62 17.51
CA ARG A 418 4.06 12.74 17.31
C ARG A 418 4.72 14.12 17.38
N ILE A 419 5.78 14.29 18.16
CA ILE A 419 6.48 15.58 18.27
C ILE A 419 7.09 15.97 16.92
N ALA A 420 7.78 15.03 16.25
CA ALA A 420 8.36 15.27 14.94
C ALA A 420 7.29 15.61 13.89
N LYS A 421 6.16 14.86 13.89
CA LYS A 421 5.02 15.16 13.04
C LYS A 421 4.46 16.56 13.29
N HIS A 422 4.26 16.90 14.56
CA HIS A 422 3.70 18.20 14.95
C HIS A 422 4.61 19.33 14.48
N PHE A 423 5.92 19.23 14.73
CA PHE A 423 6.90 20.21 14.24
C PHE A 423 6.76 20.44 12.72
N LEU A 424 6.80 19.37 11.92
CA LEU A 424 6.68 19.48 10.46
C LEU A 424 5.34 20.09 10.04
N SER A 425 4.25 19.80 10.75
CA SER A 425 2.93 20.36 10.44
C SER A 425 2.79 21.87 10.72
N THR A 426 3.73 22.46 11.47
CA THR A 426 3.74 23.93 11.75
C THR A 426 4.47 24.75 10.70
N VAL A 427 5.11 24.10 9.73
CA VAL A 427 5.87 24.73 8.65
C VAL A 427 5.41 24.19 7.30
N GLU A 428 5.74 24.91 6.22
CA GLU A 428 5.55 24.40 4.87
C GLU A 428 6.66 23.38 4.55
N TRP A 429 6.61 22.20 5.19
CA TRP A 429 7.69 21.20 5.13
C TRP A 429 8.05 20.78 3.70
N TRP A 430 7.09 20.88 2.76
CA TRP A 430 7.28 20.57 1.34
C TRP A 430 8.10 21.62 0.57
N LYS A 431 8.49 22.71 1.22
CA LYS A 431 9.41 23.73 0.71
C LYS A 431 10.80 23.64 1.36
N LEU A 432 11.00 22.69 2.28
CA LEU A 432 12.28 22.50 2.95
C LEU A 432 13.22 21.63 2.10
N GLU A 433 14.48 22.01 2.07
CA GLU A 433 15.55 21.30 1.36
C GLU A 433 16.67 20.90 2.33
N PRO A 434 17.28 19.72 2.14
CA PRO A 434 18.45 19.32 2.93
C PRO A 434 19.66 20.17 2.55
N HIS A 435 20.36 20.67 3.57
CA HIS A 435 21.54 21.53 3.44
C HIS A 435 22.65 21.09 4.40
N ASP A 436 23.25 19.94 4.12
CA ASP A 436 24.40 19.43 4.89
C ASP A 436 25.60 20.37 4.82
N ASP A 437 25.69 21.19 3.76
CA ASP A 437 26.72 22.21 3.56
C ASP A 437 26.64 23.39 4.54
N TRP A 438 25.53 23.54 5.28
CA TRP A 438 25.36 24.62 6.25
C TRP A 438 25.90 24.29 7.65
N ILE A 439 26.22 23.02 7.92
CA ILE A 439 26.69 22.57 9.23
C ILE A 439 28.10 21.98 9.08
N THR A 440 29.02 22.43 9.92
CA THR A 440 30.33 21.77 10.09
C THR A 440 30.46 21.29 11.52
N SER A 441 30.88 20.05 11.71
CA SER A 441 31.12 19.47 13.04
C SER A 441 32.43 18.71 13.03
N THR A 442 33.30 18.97 14.01
CA THR A 442 34.53 18.18 14.24
C THR A 442 34.27 16.91 15.06
N GLN A 443 33.04 16.74 15.57
CA GLN A 443 32.62 15.58 16.35
C GLN A 443 31.67 14.74 15.50
N ALA A 444 32.00 13.45 15.33
CA ALA A 444 31.10 12.50 14.69
C ALA A 444 29.80 12.36 15.50
N ARG A 445 28.67 12.21 14.81
CA ARG A 445 27.34 12.25 15.42
C ARG A 445 27.13 11.17 16.49
N LEU A 446 27.74 9.98 16.35
CA LEU A 446 27.89 8.90 17.34
C LEU A 446 29.09 8.01 16.96
N GLU A 447 29.82 7.43 17.93
CA GLU A 447 30.96 6.51 17.71
C GLU A 447 30.63 5.25 16.87
N HIS A 448 29.35 4.97 16.62
CA HIS A 448 28.88 3.79 15.88
C HIS A 448 28.32 4.10 14.48
N ARG A 449 28.31 5.38 14.07
CA ARG A 449 27.84 5.82 12.75
C ARG A 449 28.89 6.76 12.16
N GLU A 450 29.86 6.17 11.47
CA GLU A 450 30.86 6.90 10.67
C GLU A 450 30.16 7.54 9.46
N VAL A 451 29.53 8.70 9.66
CA VAL A 451 29.27 9.64 8.57
C VAL A 451 30.55 10.45 8.39
N PRO A 452 31.23 10.39 7.23
CA PRO A 452 32.43 11.17 7.02
C PRO A 452 32.10 12.66 7.14
N VAL A 453 32.82 13.34 8.03
CA VAL A 453 32.78 14.80 8.10
C VAL A 453 33.36 15.32 6.78
N VAL A 454 32.54 15.93 5.93
CA VAL A 454 33.04 16.64 4.75
C VAL A 454 33.71 17.93 5.22
N THR A 455 35.00 17.85 5.51
CA THR A 455 35.84 19.03 5.66
C THR A 455 36.34 19.45 4.29
N GLY A 456 35.70 20.43 3.67
CA GLY A 456 36.34 21.24 2.64
C GLY A 456 35.61 21.28 1.29
N LEU A 457 35.51 22.51 0.81
CA LEU A 457 35.18 22.90 -0.55
C LEU A 457 36.04 22.16 -1.58
N GLU A 458 35.56 21.05 -2.13
CA GLU A 458 35.91 20.66 -3.49
C GLU A 458 34.65 20.71 -4.35
N ARG A 459 34.50 21.86 -5.02
CA ARG A 459 33.55 22.03 -6.13
C ARG A 459 33.86 20.99 -7.19
N ILE A 460 32.91 20.09 -7.43
CA ILE A 460 32.86 19.27 -8.64
C ILE A 460 32.71 20.22 -9.83
N ARG A 461 33.63 20.11 -10.79
CA ARG A 461 33.55 20.72 -12.12
C ARG A 461 32.72 19.85 -13.06
#